data_AF-A0A9Q3V6E4-F1
#
_entry.id   AF-A0A9Q3V6E4-F1
#
_cell.length_a   1.000
_cell.length_b   1.000
_cell.length_c   1.000
_cell.angle_alpha   90.00
_cell.angle_beta   90.00
_cell.angle_gamma   90.00
#
_symmetry.space_group_name_H-M   'P 1'
#
loop_
_entity.id
_entity.type
_entity.pdbx_description
1 polymer ?
#
loop_
_entity_poly.entity_id
_entity_poly.type
_entity_poly.pdbx_seq_one_letter_code
_entity_poly.pdbx_strand_id
1 'polypeptide(L)'
;MGKALTVQEIQNRIDKKTPNRFRVDDTFKSERRIKVKAFCFKHKKPFSQDLTNFLHENDACLDCGRERKREKEKPGKIKRFQEKINSNKQYEGLYFIRDIIYNDDEERTYAHVECIKHGLLEENIFRTKDLHRRKPCKICQGLRPPRKTDEEIILEIKDKIQNFENFPIHKIEREEGRIFIFFSCKTHINQRIKRKQFDVIQSKTNTIPCDKCRSLFLKKLKIKHTGEEFCQEGKKLHPEYLYNLEDIKKAIMIDFKKIPVICPKHGVFHTNYNRHIYAGEGFCKICKSNSYYEKVIEELLDKKYKVEFKHNDPVFQDLKNRKTLIIDFYIEKYKLIIEYDGMHHFKVKPGYNDLKKFIEGVKRDHKKNLYAKKNEINILRITYWDRKNIEKLLDKYFLEIESNERLFKIHYMPVIVFKRIKMIKIRRKKYGSVKKIFLGNRTKPYFLSDLDKGDQQEK
;
A
#
# COMPACT_ATOMS: atom_id res chain seq x y z
N MET A 1 64.90 7.11 -24.20
CA MET A 1 63.77 7.30 -23.26
C MET A 1 63.63 8.79 -22.99
N GLY A 2 62.54 9.42 -23.42
CA GLY A 2 62.31 10.85 -23.18
C GLY A 2 62.08 11.13 -21.70
N LYS A 3 62.75 12.17 -21.17
CA LYS A 3 62.62 12.61 -19.77
C LYS A 3 61.16 12.93 -19.47
N ALA A 4 60.61 12.38 -18.39
CA ALA A 4 59.24 12.69 -17.97
C ALA A 4 59.16 14.17 -17.59
N LEU A 5 58.20 14.91 -18.17
CA LEU A 5 57.99 16.32 -17.86
C LEU A 5 57.57 16.47 -16.39
N THR A 6 58.20 17.41 -15.70
CA THR A 6 57.85 17.79 -14.33
C THR A 6 56.53 18.57 -14.31
N VAL A 7 55.87 18.61 -13.14
CA VAL A 7 54.64 19.40 -12.92
C VAL A 7 54.85 20.87 -13.30
N GLN A 8 56.00 21.45 -12.95
CA GLN A 8 56.33 22.84 -13.26
C GLN A 8 56.51 23.09 -14.77
N GLU A 9 57.15 22.16 -15.48
CA GLU A 9 57.28 22.24 -16.94
C GLU A 9 55.92 22.14 -17.63
N ILE A 10 55.01 21.33 -17.09
CA ILE A 10 53.64 21.21 -17.60
C ILE A 10 52.84 22.48 -17.33
N GLN A 11 52.90 23.04 -16.11
CA GLN A 11 52.26 24.32 -15.76
C GLN A 11 52.70 25.44 -16.71
N ASN A 12 54.02 25.60 -16.91
CA ASN A 12 54.56 26.64 -17.80
C ASN A 12 54.08 26.50 -19.25
N ARG A 13 53.90 25.26 -19.75
CA ARG A 13 53.37 25.01 -21.10
C ARG A 13 51.89 25.34 -21.21
N ILE A 14 51.11 25.07 -20.17
CA ILE A 14 49.67 25.38 -20.12
C ILE A 14 49.46 26.89 -20.03
N ASP A 15 50.22 27.58 -19.19
CA ASP A 15 50.10 29.03 -19.01
C ASP A 15 50.48 29.82 -20.27
N LYS A 16 51.41 29.32 -21.09
CA LYS A 16 51.70 29.95 -22.40
C LYS A 16 50.48 30.02 -23.32
N LYS A 17 49.54 29.08 -23.19
CA LYS A 17 48.36 28.98 -24.06
C LYS A 17 47.11 29.54 -23.40
N THR A 18 46.92 29.28 -22.12
CA THR A 18 45.79 29.77 -21.32
C THR A 18 46.31 30.34 -19.99
N PRO A 19 46.87 31.56 -20.01
CA PRO A 19 47.48 32.16 -18.82
C PRO A 19 46.52 32.21 -17.63
N ASN A 20 46.98 31.78 -16.45
CA ASN A 20 46.26 31.88 -15.17
C ASN A 20 44.88 31.21 -15.15
N ARG A 21 44.60 30.28 -16.07
CA ARG A 21 43.29 29.62 -16.17
C ARG A 21 43.21 28.34 -15.35
N PHE A 22 44.34 27.65 -15.23
CA PHE A 22 44.45 26.36 -14.55
C PHE A 22 45.68 26.34 -13.65
N ARG A 23 45.55 25.68 -12.49
CA ARG A 23 46.69 25.29 -11.66
C ARG A 23 46.86 23.79 -11.75
N VAL A 24 48.03 23.30 -12.12
CA VAL A 24 48.38 21.89 -12.15
C VAL A 24 48.77 21.47 -10.73
N ASP A 25 48.02 20.52 -10.19
CA ASP A 25 48.25 20.01 -8.84
C ASP A 25 49.14 18.76 -8.88
N ASP A 26 48.96 17.88 -9.87
CA ASP A 26 49.67 16.59 -9.95
C ASP A 26 49.52 15.96 -11.35
N THR A 27 50.34 14.98 -11.68
CA THR A 27 50.25 14.21 -12.95
C THR A 27 50.40 12.72 -12.72
N PHE A 28 49.62 11.92 -13.43
CA PHE A 28 49.68 10.46 -13.33
C PHE A 28 49.52 9.79 -14.69
N LYS A 29 50.08 8.60 -14.84
CA LYS A 29 50.00 7.83 -16.08
C LYS A 29 48.78 6.91 -16.05
N SER A 30 47.97 6.94 -17.11
CA SER A 30 46.78 6.10 -17.26
C SER A 30 46.76 5.54 -18.68
N GLU A 31 46.77 4.20 -18.82
CA GLU A 31 46.53 3.48 -20.09
C GLU A 31 47.26 4.07 -21.33
N ARG A 32 48.55 4.40 -21.15
CA ARG A 32 49.48 5.02 -22.15
C ARG A 32 49.42 6.55 -22.31
N ARG A 33 48.55 7.27 -21.61
CA ARG A 33 48.47 8.74 -21.61
C ARG A 33 48.88 9.35 -20.27
N ILE A 34 49.34 10.60 -20.32
CA ILE A 34 49.61 11.40 -19.13
C ILE A 34 48.35 12.20 -18.81
N LYS A 35 47.77 11.97 -17.62
CA LYS A 35 46.67 12.76 -17.09
C LYS A 35 47.20 13.79 -16.12
N VAL A 36 46.61 14.98 -16.19
CA VAL A 36 46.93 16.14 -15.37
C VAL A 36 45.76 16.37 -14.42
N LYS A 37 46.02 16.35 -13.11
CA LYS A 37 45.10 16.87 -12.09
C LYS A 37 45.31 18.37 -12.03
N ALA A 38 44.25 19.12 -12.23
CA ALA A 38 44.32 20.57 -12.24
C ALA A 38 43.11 21.19 -11.57
N PHE A 39 43.28 22.39 -11.03
CA PHE A 39 42.22 23.26 -10.54
C PHE A 39 41.86 24.29 -11.60
N CYS A 40 40.57 24.43 -11.91
CA CYS A 40 40.09 25.50 -12.79
C CYS A 40 39.74 26.74 -11.97
N PHE A 41 40.41 27.87 -12.23
CA PHE A 41 40.14 29.12 -11.52
C PHE A 41 38.77 29.72 -11.86
N LYS A 42 38.30 29.55 -13.11
CA LYS A 42 36.98 30.02 -13.55
C LYS A 42 35.83 29.30 -12.82
N HIS A 43 35.91 27.97 -12.73
CA HIS A 43 34.87 27.12 -12.13
C HIS A 43 35.14 26.73 -10.68
N LYS A 44 36.24 27.21 -10.11
CA LYS A 44 36.69 26.98 -8.72
C LYS A 44 36.60 25.52 -8.28
N LYS A 45 37.01 24.59 -9.14
CA LYS A 45 36.92 23.16 -8.86
C LYS A 45 38.11 22.36 -9.43
N PRO A 46 38.51 21.27 -8.76
CA PRO A 46 39.49 20.34 -9.29
C PRO A 46 38.88 19.47 -10.40
N PHE A 47 39.71 19.07 -11.36
CA PHE A 47 39.37 18.13 -12.43
C PHE A 47 40.61 17.36 -12.87
N SER A 48 40.42 16.35 -13.72
CA SER A 48 41.51 15.59 -14.31
C SER A 48 41.27 15.39 -15.80
N GLN A 49 42.31 15.62 -16.61
CA GLN A 49 42.19 15.52 -18.06
C GLN A 49 43.53 15.13 -18.70
N ASP A 50 43.49 14.55 -19.90
CA ASP A 50 44.69 14.24 -20.68
C ASP A 50 45.52 15.51 -20.97
N LEU A 51 46.84 15.42 -20.83
CA LEU A 51 47.78 16.53 -21.07
C LEU A 51 47.60 17.16 -22.46
N THR A 52 47.30 16.34 -23.46
CA THR A 52 47.03 16.79 -24.83
C THR A 52 45.86 17.77 -24.92
N ASN A 53 44.84 17.65 -24.06
CA ASN A 53 43.67 18.53 -24.10
C ASN A 53 43.94 19.90 -23.47
N PHE A 54 45.01 20.04 -22.69
CA PHE A 54 45.51 21.35 -22.27
C PHE A 54 46.40 22.00 -23.35
N LEU A 55 47.17 21.18 -24.07
CA LEU A 55 48.15 21.68 -25.03
C LEU A 55 47.55 21.94 -26.42
N HIS A 56 46.59 21.13 -26.87
CA HIS A 56 46.02 21.18 -28.22
C HIS A 56 44.58 21.67 -28.24
N GLU A 57 43.75 21.19 -27.32
CA GLU A 57 42.38 21.68 -27.19
C GLU A 57 42.36 22.95 -26.34
N ASN A 58 41.45 23.88 -26.62
CA ASN A 58 41.29 25.04 -25.74
C ASN A 58 40.46 24.67 -24.50
N ASP A 59 39.94 23.44 -24.39
CA ASP A 59 38.85 22.98 -23.53
C ASP A 59 39.24 21.89 -22.51
N ALA A 60 40.41 22.03 -21.87
CA ALA A 60 40.86 21.06 -20.87
C ALA A 60 39.85 20.84 -19.73
N CYS A 61 39.17 21.90 -19.27
CA CYS A 61 38.09 21.81 -18.30
C CYS A 61 36.75 21.58 -19.01
N LEU A 62 36.03 20.52 -18.61
CA LEU A 62 34.73 20.14 -19.19
C LEU A 62 33.69 21.27 -19.13
N ASP A 63 33.65 22.04 -18.04
CA ASP A 63 32.70 23.15 -17.90
C ASP A 63 33.04 24.31 -18.84
N CYS A 64 34.33 24.66 -18.95
CA CYS A 64 34.82 25.63 -19.93
C CYS A 64 34.48 25.22 -21.37
N GLY A 65 34.58 23.92 -21.69
CA GLY A 65 34.19 23.40 -23.00
C GLY A 65 32.69 23.45 -23.24
N ARG A 66 31.87 23.16 -22.23
CA ARG A 66 30.40 23.30 -22.32
C ARG A 66 29.98 24.74 -22.56
N GLU A 67 30.58 25.71 -21.86
CA GLU A 67 30.28 27.13 -22.05
C GLU A 67 30.60 27.60 -23.47
N ARG A 68 31.80 27.29 -23.99
CA ARG A 68 32.16 27.64 -25.36
C ARG A 68 31.26 27.00 -26.41
N LYS A 69 30.87 25.74 -26.21
CA LYS A 69 29.92 25.07 -27.08
C LYS A 69 28.54 25.76 -27.06
N ARG A 70 28.06 26.17 -25.88
CA ARG A 70 26.81 26.94 -25.74
C ARG A 70 26.88 28.29 -26.47
N GLU A 71 27.98 29.04 -26.29
CA GLU A 71 28.20 30.33 -26.97
C GLU A 71 28.21 30.16 -28.50
N LYS A 72 28.85 29.10 -29.01
CA LYS A 72 28.89 28.79 -30.44
C LYS A 72 27.52 28.41 -31.02
N GLU A 73 26.68 27.72 -30.24
CA GLU A 73 25.35 27.28 -30.66
C GLU A 73 24.26 28.36 -30.51
N LYS A 74 24.46 29.34 -29.64
CA LYS A 74 23.48 30.38 -29.28
C LYS A 74 22.92 31.15 -30.48
N PRO A 75 23.72 31.65 -31.45
CA PRO A 75 23.19 32.33 -32.64
C PRO A 75 22.29 31.43 -33.49
N GLY A 76 22.65 30.16 -33.65
CA GLY A 76 21.87 29.20 -34.43
C GLY A 76 20.52 28.86 -33.78
N LYS A 77 20.47 28.80 -32.44
CA LYS A 77 19.22 28.60 -31.69
C LYS A 77 18.27 29.79 -31.83
N ILE A 78 18.78 31.02 -31.74
CA ILE A 78 18.01 32.25 -31.94
C ILE A 78 17.45 32.30 -33.38
N LYS A 79 18.29 32.05 -34.39
CA LYS A 79 17.88 32.05 -35.80
C LYS A 79 16.75 31.04 -36.08
N ARG A 80 16.90 29.79 -35.62
CA ARG A 80 15.85 28.76 -35.76
C ARG A 80 14.55 29.13 -35.05
N PHE A 81 14.64 29.86 -33.94
CA PHE A 81 13.46 30.32 -33.21
C PHE A 81 12.73 31.43 -33.97
N GLN A 82 13.47 32.40 -34.54
CA GLN A 82 12.92 33.43 -35.42
C GLN A 82 12.20 32.82 -36.65
N GLU A 83 12.84 31.86 -37.32
CA GLU A 83 12.26 31.16 -38.49
C GLU A 83 10.94 30.45 -38.13
N LYS A 84 10.85 29.87 -36.93
CA LYS A 84 9.61 29.24 -36.44
C LYS A 84 8.50 30.23 -36.13
N ILE A 85 8.83 31.43 -35.67
CA ILE A 85 7.83 32.47 -35.44
C ILE A 85 7.34 33.00 -36.79
N ASN A 86 8.26 33.33 -37.70
CA ASN A 86 7.93 33.88 -39.02
C ASN A 86 7.11 32.90 -39.89
N SER A 87 7.35 31.59 -39.77
CA SER A 87 6.57 30.57 -40.49
C SER A 87 5.17 30.34 -39.92
N ASN A 88 4.83 30.93 -38.77
CA ASN A 88 3.54 30.73 -38.12
C ASN A 88 2.51 31.76 -38.59
N LYS A 89 1.80 31.44 -39.69
CA LYS A 89 0.75 32.27 -40.32
C LYS A 89 -0.35 32.78 -39.37
N GLN A 90 -0.53 32.16 -38.19
CA GLN A 90 -1.53 32.59 -37.21
C GLN A 90 -1.14 33.84 -36.41
N TYR A 91 0.13 34.24 -36.44
CA TYR A 91 0.61 35.45 -35.76
C TYR A 91 0.77 36.62 -36.73
N GLU A 92 0.66 36.36 -38.03
CA GLU A 92 0.69 37.34 -39.10
C GLU A 92 -0.44 38.36 -38.87
N GLY A 93 -0.06 39.62 -38.65
CA GLY A 93 -1.00 40.72 -38.40
C GLY A 93 -1.71 40.69 -37.02
N LEU A 94 -1.21 39.96 -36.02
CA LEU A 94 -1.74 39.99 -34.64
C LEU A 94 -0.72 40.33 -33.56
N TYR A 95 0.55 40.08 -33.81
CA TYR A 95 1.65 40.32 -32.87
C TYR A 95 2.90 40.82 -33.59
N PHE A 96 3.59 41.78 -32.99
CA PHE A 96 4.91 42.23 -33.43
C PHE A 96 5.98 41.66 -32.50
N ILE A 97 7.04 41.06 -33.05
CA ILE A 97 8.18 40.59 -32.27
C ILE A 97 9.10 41.80 -32.06
N ARG A 98 9.38 42.18 -30.82
CA ARG A 98 10.37 43.23 -30.52
C ARG A 98 11.79 42.68 -30.54
N ASP A 99 12.01 41.64 -29.76
CA ASP A 99 13.32 41.05 -29.58
C ASP A 99 13.22 39.58 -29.18
N ILE A 100 14.29 38.83 -29.47
CA ILE A 100 14.47 37.45 -29.05
C ILE A 100 15.64 37.38 -28.10
N ILE A 101 15.38 36.93 -26.88
CA ILE A 101 16.41 36.74 -25.85
C ILE A 101 16.69 35.25 -25.65
N TYR A 102 17.95 34.91 -25.42
CA TYR A 102 18.35 33.56 -25.00
C TYR A 102 18.78 33.61 -23.54
N ASN A 103 18.05 32.88 -22.70
CA ASN A 103 18.37 32.73 -21.29
C ASN A 103 19.41 31.60 -21.13
N ASP A 104 20.60 31.97 -20.67
CA ASP A 104 21.73 31.05 -20.51
C ASP A 104 21.52 30.03 -19.37
N ASP A 105 20.75 30.38 -18.33
CA ASP A 105 20.43 29.50 -17.20
C ASP A 105 19.40 28.44 -17.58
N GLU A 106 18.36 28.82 -18.34
CA GLU A 106 17.31 27.91 -18.79
C GLU A 106 17.64 27.18 -20.11
N GLU A 107 18.74 27.55 -20.77
CA GLU A 107 19.10 27.13 -22.13
C GLU A 107 17.95 27.27 -23.15
N ARG A 108 17.22 28.39 -23.08
CA ARG A 108 15.97 28.62 -23.84
C ARG A 108 15.90 29.98 -24.49
N THR A 109 15.29 30.01 -25.68
CA THR A 109 14.92 31.24 -26.39
C THR A 109 13.51 31.70 -26.02
N TYR A 110 13.34 33.01 -25.92
CA TYR A 110 12.10 33.70 -25.65
C TYR A 110 11.92 34.82 -26.67
N ALA A 111 10.67 35.09 -27.07
CA ALA A 111 10.32 36.26 -27.84
C ALA A 111 9.52 37.22 -26.97
N HIS A 112 9.93 38.49 -26.93
CA HIS A 112 9.06 39.56 -26.49
C HIS A 112 8.15 39.93 -27.63
N VAL A 113 6.85 39.85 -27.38
CA VAL A 113 5.84 40.16 -28.39
C VAL A 113 4.92 41.27 -27.92
N GLU A 114 4.64 42.17 -28.83
CA GLU A 114 3.68 43.25 -28.71
C GLU A 114 2.38 42.80 -29.36
N CYS A 115 1.27 42.87 -28.62
CA CYS A 115 -0.03 42.50 -29.14
C CYS A 115 -0.67 43.71 -29.80
N ILE A 116 -1.17 43.59 -31.04
CA ILE A 116 -1.77 44.73 -31.74
C ILE A 116 -2.98 45.33 -30.99
N LYS A 117 -3.71 44.49 -30.23
CA LYS A 117 -4.87 44.95 -29.46
C LYS A 117 -4.52 45.55 -28.09
N HIS A 118 -3.37 45.17 -27.51
CA HIS A 118 -3.08 45.42 -26.10
C HIS A 118 -1.67 45.98 -25.85
N GLY A 119 -0.93 46.33 -26.90
CA GLY A 119 0.41 46.87 -26.84
C GLY A 119 1.45 45.91 -26.25
N LEU A 120 2.57 46.49 -25.83
CA LEU A 120 3.65 45.81 -25.13
C LEU A 120 3.23 45.58 -23.68
N LEU A 121 3.20 44.31 -23.27
CA LEU A 121 3.05 43.94 -21.86
C LEU A 121 4.36 43.27 -21.45
N GLU A 122 4.95 43.68 -20.32
CA GLU A 122 6.20 43.07 -19.79
C GLU A 122 6.08 41.54 -19.63
N GLU A 123 4.85 41.06 -19.44
CA GLU A 123 4.56 39.64 -19.26
C GLU A 123 4.31 38.87 -20.57
N ASN A 124 4.31 39.53 -21.73
CA ASN A 124 4.12 38.90 -23.04
C ASN A 124 5.42 38.28 -23.57
N ILE A 125 5.95 37.35 -22.80
CA ILE A 125 7.14 36.58 -23.15
C ILE A 125 6.70 35.20 -23.65
N PHE A 126 6.98 34.91 -24.93
CA PHE A 126 6.55 33.68 -25.59
C PHE A 126 7.71 32.70 -25.70
N ARG A 127 7.49 31.46 -25.24
CA ARG A 127 8.38 30.34 -25.49
C ARG A 127 7.91 29.57 -26.74
N THR A 128 8.76 28.69 -27.27
CA THR A 128 8.43 27.81 -28.41
C THR A 128 7.12 27.06 -28.22
N LYS A 129 6.84 26.57 -27.01
CA LYS A 129 5.60 25.86 -26.69
C LYS A 129 4.35 26.75 -26.74
N ASP A 130 4.48 28.03 -26.42
CA ASP A 130 3.36 28.96 -26.37
C ASP A 130 2.91 29.32 -27.79
N LEU A 131 3.88 29.38 -28.72
CA LEU A 131 3.66 29.51 -30.16
C LEU A 131 2.94 28.29 -30.75
N HIS A 132 3.33 27.08 -30.37
CA HIS A 132 2.65 25.85 -30.83
C HIS A 132 1.23 25.71 -30.29
N ARG A 133 0.95 26.24 -29.09
CA ARG A 133 -0.35 26.11 -28.42
C ARG A 133 -1.34 27.22 -28.77
N ARG A 134 -1.00 28.12 -29.70
CA ARG A 134 -1.86 29.24 -30.13
C ARG A 134 -2.31 30.11 -28.94
N LYS A 135 -1.41 30.33 -27.99
CA LYS A 135 -1.74 31.04 -26.75
C LYS A 135 -1.94 32.54 -27.05
N PRO A 136 -3.10 33.15 -26.72
CA PRO A 136 -3.28 34.60 -26.85
C PRO A 136 -2.52 35.37 -25.76
N CYS A 137 -2.35 36.69 -25.90
CA CYS A 137 -1.81 37.52 -24.81
C CYS A 137 -2.67 37.42 -23.54
N LYS A 138 -2.08 37.72 -22.38
CA LYS A 138 -2.76 37.57 -21.09
C LYS A 138 -4.09 38.36 -21.00
N ILE A 139 -4.16 39.55 -21.59
CA ILE A 139 -5.38 40.37 -21.60
C ILE A 139 -6.44 39.78 -22.54
N CYS A 140 -6.06 39.41 -23.77
CA CYS A 140 -6.93 38.66 -24.70
C CYS A 140 -7.45 37.34 -24.10
N GLN A 141 -6.70 36.74 -23.18
CA GLN A 141 -7.13 35.53 -22.48
C GLN A 141 -8.26 35.81 -21.48
N GLY A 142 -8.27 36.99 -20.85
CA GLY A 142 -9.25 37.40 -19.83
C GLY A 142 -10.58 37.94 -20.36
N LEU A 143 -10.59 38.52 -21.57
CA LEU A 143 -11.78 39.18 -22.16
C LEU A 143 -12.74 38.24 -22.92
N ARG A 144 -12.71 36.93 -22.67
CA ARG A 144 -13.68 36.02 -23.31
C ARG A 144 -15.03 36.11 -22.60
N PRO A 145 -16.13 36.47 -23.28
CA PRO A 145 -17.47 36.38 -22.68
C PRO A 145 -17.76 34.93 -22.27
N PRO A 146 -18.59 34.70 -21.23
CA PRO A 146 -18.92 33.34 -20.79
C PRO A 146 -19.61 32.61 -21.94
N ARG A 147 -19.07 31.45 -22.31
CA ARG A 147 -19.34 30.81 -23.62
C ARG A 147 -20.73 30.20 -23.81
N LYS A 148 -21.58 30.09 -22.78
CA LYS A 148 -22.98 29.55 -22.81
C LYS A 148 -23.79 30.02 -21.60
N THR A 149 -25.11 30.14 -21.72
CA THR A 149 -26.08 30.33 -20.63
C THR A 149 -26.25 29.05 -19.81
N ASP A 150 -26.79 29.13 -18.60
CA ASP A 150 -26.99 27.95 -17.75
C ASP A 150 -27.96 26.94 -18.39
N GLU A 151 -28.97 27.42 -19.12
CA GLU A 151 -29.94 26.61 -19.88
C GLU A 151 -29.28 25.84 -21.04
N GLU A 152 -28.44 26.52 -21.82
CA GLU A 152 -27.66 25.88 -22.89
C GLU A 152 -26.71 24.81 -22.35
N ILE A 153 -26.13 25.02 -21.16
CA ILE A 153 -25.26 24.05 -20.50
C ILE A 153 -26.05 22.83 -20.03
N ILE A 154 -27.25 23.03 -19.48
CA ILE A 154 -28.13 21.93 -19.05
C ILE A 154 -28.57 21.09 -20.25
N LEU A 155 -28.98 21.72 -21.36
CA LEU A 155 -29.39 21.03 -22.58
C LEU A 155 -28.25 20.19 -23.18
N GLU A 156 -27.05 20.79 -23.30
CA GLU A 156 -25.86 20.09 -23.80
C GLU A 156 -25.50 18.87 -22.93
N ILE A 157 -25.64 19.00 -21.61
CA ILE A 157 -25.36 17.91 -20.68
C ILE A 157 -26.43 16.82 -20.75
N LYS A 158 -27.70 17.20 -20.89
CA LYS A 158 -28.82 16.25 -21.01
C LYS A 158 -28.70 15.40 -22.27
N ASP A 159 -28.30 16.01 -23.39
CA ASP A 159 -28.07 15.31 -24.66
C ASP A 159 -26.87 14.35 -24.57
N LYS A 160 -25.79 14.78 -23.90
CA LYS A 160 -24.55 14.01 -23.86
C LYS A 160 -24.55 12.88 -22.85
N ILE A 161 -25.24 13.02 -21.72
CA ILE A 161 -25.11 12.11 -20.58
C ILE A 161 -26.25 11.09 -20.57
N GLN A 162 -25.90 9.84 -20.82
CA GLN A 162 -26.87 8.74 -20.90
C GLN A 162 -27.62 8.48 -19.59
N ASN A 163 -26.99 8.75 -18.44
CA ASN A 163 -27.58 8.53 -17.12
C ASN A 163 -28.08 9.82 -16.45
N PHE A 164 -28.33 10.89 -17.22
CA PHE A 164 -28.71 12.21 -16.69
C PHE A 164 -29.93 12.16 -15.78
N GLU A 165 -30.94 11.34 -16.10
CA GLU A 165 -32.15 11.21 -15.29
C GLU A 165 -31.88 10.79 -13.84
N ASN A 166 -30.79 10.06 -13.58
CA ASN A 166 -30.38 9.64 -12.24
C ASN A 166 -29.61 10.73 -11.48
N PHE A 167 -29.20 11.78 -12.20
CA PHE A 167 -28.32 12.84 -11.73
C PHE A 167 -28.82 14.24 -12.12
N PRO A 168 -29.97 14.71 -11.59
CA PRO A 168 -30.44 16.06 -11.85
C PRO A 168 -29.43 17.11 -11.37
N ILE A 169 -29.28 18.18 -12.15
CA ILE A 169 -28.50 19.37 -11.78
C ILE A 169 -29.32 20.18 -10.78
N HIS A 170 -28.71 20.57 -9.66
CA HIS A 170 -29.36 21.43 -8.67
C HIS A 170 -28.68 22.78 -8.48
N LYS A 171 -27.43 22.95 -8.95
CA LYS A 171 -26.69 24.22 -8.87
C LYS A 171 -25.62 24.30 -9.95
N ILE A 172 -25.40 25.50 -10.49
CA ILE A 172 -24.26 25.85 -11.34
C ILE A 172 -23.54 27.02 -10.68
N GLU A 173 -22.20 26.95 -10.58
CA GLU A 173 -21.35 28.00 -10.02
C GLU A 173 -20.27 28.40 -11.03
N ARG A 174 -19.97 29.70 -11.10
CA ARG A 174 -18.94 30.28 -11.98
C ARG A 174 -17.83 30.86 -11.11
N GLU A 175 -16.65 30.25 -11.11
CA GLU A 175 -15.49 30.64 -10.29
C GLU A 175 -14.25 30.77 -11.19
N GLU A 176 -13.56 31.93 -11.16
CA GLU A 176 -12.28 32.16 -11.88
C GLU A 176 -12.27 31.70 -13.36
N GLY A 177 -13.35 31.96 -14.09
CA GLY A 177 -13.49 31.56 -15.50
C GLY A 177 -13.73 30.05 -15.72
N ARG A 178 -14.07 29.30 -14.66
CA ARG A 178 -14.47 27.89 -14.71
C ARG A 178 -15.93 27.74 -14.28
N ILE A 179 -16.61 26.80 -14.91
CA ILE A 179 -18.01 26.48 -14.60
C ILE A 179 -18.04 25.14 -13.87
N PHE A 180 -18.63 25.14 -12.68
CA PHE A 180 -18.87 23.97 -11.85
C PHE A 180 -20.35 23.63 -11.83
N ILE A 181 -20.64 22.34 -11.93
CA ILE A 181 -21.99 21.81 -11.99
C ILE A 181 -22.16 20.84 -10.84
N PHE A 182 -23.25 21.04 -10.10
CA PHE A 182 -23.61 20.24 -8.97
C PHE A 182 -24.77 19.34 -9.33
N PHE A 183 -24.50 18.04 -9.30
CA PHE A 183 -25.51 17.00 -9.50
C PHE A 183 -25.97 16.46 -8.16
N SER A 184 -27.27 16.19 -8.07
CA SER A 184 -27.88 15.38 -7.01
C SER A 184 -28.01 13.95 -7.49
N CYS A 185 -27.68 12.97 -6.66
CA CYS A 185 -27.92 11.56 -7.01
C CYS A 185 -29.31 11.14 -6.52
N LYS A 186 -30.21 10.73 -7.44
CA LYS A 186 -31.55 10.25 -7.05
C LYS A 186 -31.50 9.07 -6.06
N THR A 187 -30.50 8.20 -6.18
CA THR A 187 -30.32 7.04 -5.29
C THR A 187 -29.64 7.40 -3.96
N HIS A 188 -28.88 8.50 -3.91
CA HIS A 188 -28.11 8.90 -2.73
C HIS A 188 -28.38 10.37 -2.42
N ILE A 189 -29.50 10.61 -1.73
CA ILE A 189 -30.08 11.94 -1.46
C ILE A 189 -29.08 12.90 -0.79
N ASN A 190 -28.15 12.38 0.02
CA ASN A 190 -27.13 13.17 0.72
C ASN A 190 -25.80 13.33 -0.04
N GLN A 191 -25.69 12.80 -1.26
CA GLN A 191 -24.46 12.89 -2.04
C GLN A 191 -24.53 14.03 -3.05
N ARG A 192 -23.82 15.12 -2.75
CA ARG A 192 -23.58 16.20 -3.71
C ARG A 192 -22.37 15.86 -4.57
N ILE A 193 -22.49 16.03 -5.88
CA ILE A 193 -21.42 15.73 -6.85
C ILE A 193 -21.06 17.04 -7.54
N LYS A 194 -19.89 17.61 -7.22
CA LYS A 194 -19.33 18.80 -7.90
C LYS A 194 -18.41 18.34 -9.02
N ARG A 195 -18.66 18.76 -10.26
CA ARG A 195 -17.78 18.51 -11.42
C ARG A 195 -17.58 19.78 -12.22
N LYS A 196 -16.45 19.89 -12.93
CA LYS A 196 -16.27 20.97 -13.91
C LYS A 196 -17.08 20.65 -15.15
N GLN A 197 -17.76 21.63 -15.72
CA GLN A 197 -18.51 21.49 -16.97
C GLN A 197 -17.65 20.86 -18.08
N PHE A 198 -16.42 21.35 -18.25
CA PHE A 198 -15.48 20.82 -19.24
C PHE A 198 -15.21 19.31 -19.07
N ASP A 199 -15.03 18.84 -17.83
CA ASP A 199 -14.75 17.43 -17.55
C ASP A 199 -15.99 16.56 -17.81
N VAL A 200 -17.17 17.09 -17.54
CA VAL A 200 -18.46 16.44 -17.81
C VAL A 200 -18.66 16.30 -19.31
N ILE A 201 -18.44 17.37 -20.06
CA ILE A 201 -18.58 17.37 -21.52
C ILE A 201 -17.51 16.51 -22.17
N GLN A 202 -16.25 16.52 -21.72
CA GLN A 202 -15.20 15.72 -22.36
C GLN A 202 -15.12 14.27 -21.87
N SER A 203 -16.02 13.85 -20.98
CA SER A 203 -16.03 12.49 -20.45
C SER A 203 -16.25 11.47 -21.56
N LYS A 204 -15.29 10.58 -21.79
CA LYS A 204 -15.40 9.48 -22.76
C LYS A 204 -16.51 8.49 -22.41
N THR A 205 -16.92 8.44 -21.15
CA THR A 205 -17.91 7.48 -20.67
C THR A 205 -19.34 8.00 -20.78
N ASN A 206 -19.54 9.27 -21.19
CA ASN A 206 -20.86 9.91 -21.34
C ASN A 206 -21.79 9.68 -20.13
N THR A 207 -21.21 9.59 -18.94
CA THR A 207 -21.91 9.25 -17.69
C THR A 207 -21.36 10.08 -16.55
N ILE A 208 -22.23 10.43 -15.59
CA ILE A 208 -21.83 11.07 -14.34
C ILE A 208 -21.50 9.97 -13.33
N PRO A 209 -20.23 9.84 -12.90
CA PRO A 209 -19.87 8.88 -11.87
C PRO A 209 -20.16 9.49 -10.50
N CYS A 210 -21.23 9.03 -9.86
CA CYS A 210 -21.35 9.10 -8.41
C CYS A 210 -20.44 8.02 -7.82
N ASP A 211 -19.53 8.37 -6.91
CA ASP A 211 -18.58 7.39 -6.36
C ASP A 211 -19.27 6.24 -5.60
N LYS A 212 -20.43 6.51 -4.98
CA LYS A 212 -21.27 5.48 -4.37
C LYS A 212 -21.97 4.62 -5.42
N CYS A 213 -22.59 5.22 -6.45
CA CYS A 213 -23.18 4.45 -7.55
C CYS A 213 -22.13 3.67 -8.34
N ARG A 214 -20.95 4.22 -8.56
CA ARG A 214 -19.81 3.58 -9.24
C ARG A 214 -19.23 2.47 -8.38
N SER A 215 -19.13 2.64 -7.06
CA SER A 215 -18.78 1.55 -6.15
C SER A 215 -19.81 0.42 -6.18
N LEU A 216 -21.10 0.74 -6.25
CA LEU A 216 -22.19 -0.23 -6.37
C LEU A 216 -22.25 -0.89 -7.77
N PHE A 217 -21.99 -0.14 -8.83
CA PHE A 217 -21.98 -0.58 -10.23
C PHE A 217 -20.73 -1.39 -10.56
N LEU A 218 -19.55 -0.99 -10.08
CA LEU A 218 -18.32 -1.79 -10.18
C LEU A 218 -18.37 -3.02 -9.26
N LYS A 219 -19.14 -2.99 -8.17
CA LYS A 219 -19.53 -4.20 -7.46
C LYS A 219 -20.42 -5.06 -8.37
N LYS A 220 -21.54 -4.56 -8.90
CA LYS A 220 -22.42 -5.31 -9.83
C LYS A 220 -21.69 -5.89 -11.05
N LEU A 221 -20.80 -5.13 -11.70
CA LEU A 221 -20.03 -5.57 -12.88
C LEU A 221 -18.91 -6.57 -12.57
N LYS A 222 -18.43 -6.64 -11.33
CA LYS A 222 -17.47 -7.68 -10.88
C LYS A 222 -18.15 -8.91 -10.29
N ILE A 223 -19.49 -8.94 -10.29
CA ILE A 223 -20.29 -9.88 -9.54
C ILE A 223 -21.18 -10.65 -10.52
N LYS A 224 -20.77 -11.89 -10.84
CA LYS A 224 -21.64 -12.95 -11.37
C LYS A 224 -22.51 -13.60 -10.28
N HIS A 225 -22.62 -12.98 -9.11
CA HIS A 225 -23.20 -13.60 -7.92
C HIS A 225 -24.71 -13.68 -7.97
N THR A 226 -25.17 -14.73 -8.64
CA THR A 226 -26.54 -15.18 -8.57
C THR A 226 -26.76 -15.98 -7.28
N GLY A 227 -28.01 -16.09 -6.85
CA GLY A 227 -28.36 -16.98 -5.74
C GLY A 227 -27.98 -18.44 -6.05
N GLU A 228 -28.06 -18.82 -7.33
CA GLU A 228 -27.66 -20.11 -7.86
C GLU A 228 -26.17 -20.37 -7.67
N GLU A 229 -25.30 -19.43 -8.04
CA GLU A 229 -23.85 -19.53 -7.84
C GLU A 229 -23.52 -19.68 -6.35
N PHE A 230 -24.13 -18.86 -5.49
CA PHE A 230 -23.91 -18.93 -4.04
C PHE A 230 -24.31 -20.30 -3.47
N CYS A 231 -25.45 -20.84 -3.90
CA CYS A 231 -25.90 -22.15 -3.44
C CYS A 231 -24.98 -23.28 -3.95
N GLN A 232 -24.54 -23.21 -5.22
CA GLN A 232 -23.67 -24.22 -5.82
C GLN A 232 -22.28 -24.22 -5.17
N GLU A 233 -21.62 -23.06 -5.10
CA GLU A 233 -20.30 -22.94 -4.49
C GLU A 233 -20.33 -23.10 -2.98
N GLY A 234 -21.39 -22.61 -2.32
CA GLY A 234 -21.62 -22.81 -0.89
C GLY A 234 -21.69 -24.30 -0.53
N LYS A 235 -22.48 -25.10 -1.27
CA LYS A 235 -22.56 -26.56 -1.07
C LYS A 235 -21.22 -27.26 -1.28
N LYS A 236 -20.38 -26.80 -2.21
CA LYS A 236 -19.03 -27.36 -2.42
C LYS A 236 -18.11 -27.06 -1.24
N LEU A 237 -18.15 -25.85 -0.70
CA LEU A 237 -17.25 -25.39 0.37
C LEU A 237 -17.71 -25.82 1.77
N HIS A 238 -19.02 -25.87 1.99
CA HIS A 238 -19.68 -26.15 3.26
C HIS A 238 -20.84 -27.13 3.06
N PRO A 239 -20.55 -28.40 2.74
CA PRO A 239 -21.57 -29.42 2.48
C PRO A 239 -22.44 -29.70 3.72
N GLU A 240 -22.01 -29.30 4.92
CA GLU A 240 -22.77 -29.42 6.15
C GLU A 240 -23.93 -28.42 6.31
N TYR A 241 -24.05 -27.42 5.43
CA TYR A 241 -25.09 -26.40 5.52
C TYR A 241 -26.17 -26.55 4.45
N LEU A 242 -27.37 -26.09 4.77
CA LEU A 242 -28.51 -26.05 3.86
C LEU A 242 -28.69 -24.63 3.31
N TYR A 243 -29.11 -24.55 2.05
CA TYR A 243 -29.21 -23.32 1.27
C TYR A 243 -30.60 -23.22 0.65
N ASN A 244 -31.39 -22.21 1.05
CA ASN A 244 -32.66 -21.88 0.42
C ASN A 244 -32.43 -20.85 -0.68
N LEU A 245 -32.61 -21.25 -1.93
CA LEU A 245 -32.36 -20.40 -3.10
C LEU A 245 -33.21 -19.12 -3.09
N GLU A 246 -34.48 -19.21 -2.69
CA GLU A 246 -35.42 -18.08 -2.75
C GLU A 246 -35.06 -17.02 -1.70
N ASP A 247 -34.76 -17.45 -0.47
CA ASP A 247 -34.33 -16.56 0.61
C ASP A 247 -32.98 -15.91 0.29
N ILE A 248 -32.06 -16.67 -0.32
CA ILE A 248 -30.74 -16.19 -0.70
C ILE A 248 -30.83 -15.18 -1.85
N LYS A 249 -31.69 -15.43 -2.87
CA LYS A 249 -31.94 -14.47 -3.95
C LYS A 249 -32.46 -13.15 -3.40
N LYS A 250 -33.49 -13.19 -2.54
CA LYS A 250 -34.05 -12.00 -1.89
C LYS A 250 -32.99 -11.26 -1.07
N ALA A 251 -32.22 -11.98 -0.26
CA ALA A 251 -31.17 -11.39 0.58
C ALA A 251 -30.04 -10.75 -0.24
N ILE A 252 -29.59 -11.40 -1.32
CA ILE A 252 -28.55 -10.89 -2.22
C ILE A 252 -29.00 -9.59 -2.91
N MET A 253 -30.27 -9.50 -3.32
CA MET A 253 -30.83 -8.29 -3.92
C MET A 253 -30.84 -7.09 -2.95
N ILE A 254 -30.98 -7.36 -1.65
CA ILE A 254 -31.07 -6.33 -0.59
C ILE A 254 -29.68 -5.98 -0.04
N ASP A 255 -28.95 -6.96 0.51
CA ASP A 255 -27.63 -6.78 1.12
C ASP A 255 -26.75 -8.05 1.07
N PHE A 256 -25.69 -7.98 0.26
CA PHE A 256 -24.64 -9.02 0.16
C PHE A 256 -23.88 -9.31 1.47
N LYS A 257 -24.06 -8.49 2.52
CA LYS A 257 -23.45 -8.72 3.83
C LYS A 257 -24.29 -9.57 4.77
N LYS A 258 -25.57 -9.80 4.45
CA LYS A 258 -26.51 -10.47 5.35
C LYS A 258 -27.33 -11.51 4.59
N ILE A 259 -26.67 -12.60 4.21
CA ILE A 259 -27.25 -13.74 3.49
C ILE A 259 -27.60 -14.85 4.49
N PRO A 260 -28.84 -15.36 4.51
CA PRO A 260 -29.24 -16.44 5.38
C PRO A 260 -28.70 -17.79 4.88
N VAL A 261 -28.07 -18.55 5.77
CA VAL A 261 -27.62 -19.93 5.55
C VAL A 261 -28.10 -20.77 6.73
N ILE A 262 -28.51 -22.01 6.47
CA ILE A 262 -29.10 -22.88 7.50
C ILE A 262 -28.04 -23.84 8.01
N CYS A 263 -27.74 -23.78 9.30
CA CYS A 263 -27.00 -24.82 10.00
C CYS A 263 -27.99 -25.88 10.50
N PRO A 264 -27.85 -27.17 10.13
CA PRO A 264 -28.75 -28.23 10.60
C PRO A 264 -28.87 -28.32 12.13
N LYS A 265 -27.82 -27.93 12.87
CA LYS A 265 -27.79 -27.97 14.33
C LYS A 265 -28.34 -26.72 15.04
N HIS A 266 -28.22 -25.55 14.40
CA HIS A 266 -28.45 -24.26 15.08
C HIS A 266 -29.41 -23.34 14.33
N GLY A 267 -30.04 -23.83 13.26
CA GLY A 267 -30.96 -23.06 12.43
C GLY A 267 -30.27 -21.99 11.58
N VAL A 268 -31.04 -20.97 11.21
CA VAL A 268 -30.63 -19.91 10.29
C VAL A 268 -29.60 -18.99 10.95
N PHE A 269 -28.45 -18.82 10.29
CA PHE A 269 -27.48 -17.79 10.62
C PHE A 269 -27.17 -16.92 9.39
N HIS A 270 -26.61 -15.74 9.63
CA HIS A 270 -26.34 -14.77 8.56
C HIS A 270 -24.85 -14.63 8.27
N THR A 271 -24.48 -14.66 6.99
CA THR A 271 -23.12 -14.52 6.50
C THR A 271 -23.00 -13.46 5.39
N ASN A 272 -21.78 -13.13 5.01
CA ASN A 272 -21.49 -12.24 3.88
C ASN A 272 -21.10 -13.08 2.66
N TYR A 273 -21.51 -12.67 1.46
CA TYR A 273 -21.22 -13.36 0.19
C TYR A 273 -19.74 -13.70 0.04
N ASN A 274 -18.89 -12.68 0.06
CA ASN A 274 -17.46 -12.82 -0.19
C ASN A 274 -16.79 -13.66 0.89
N ARG A 275 -17.24 -13.49 2.14
CA ARG A 275 -16.68 -14.24 3.26
C ARG A 275 -17.03 -15.73 3.16
N HIS A 276 -18.24 -16.05 2.74
CA HIS A 276 -18.68 -17.43 2.62
C HIS A 276 -18.09 -18.12 1.39
N ILE A 277 -18.21 -17.51 0.21
CA ILE A 277 -17.81 -18.14 -1.06
C ILE A 277 -16.31 -17.97 -1.32
N TYR A 278 -15.80 -16.74 -1.36
CA TYR A 278 -14.40 -16.52 -1.78
C TYR A 278 -13.37 -16.82 -0.70
N ALA A 279 -13.68 -16.53 0.56
CA ALA A 279 -12.78 -16.82 1.66
C ALA A 279 -12.98 -18.24 2.24
N GLY A 280 -14.04 -18.96 1.85
CA GLY A 280 -14.40 -20.26 2.46
C GLY A 280 -14.64 -20.15 3.96
N GLU A 281 -15.10 -18.99 4.44
CA GLU A 281 -15.42 -18.72 5.83
C GLU A 281 -16.93 -18.54 6.04
N GLY A 282 -17.35 -17.67 6.96
CA GLY A 282 -18.80 -17.44 7.11
C GLY A 282 -19.55 -18.50 7.89
N PHE A 283 -18.86 -19.43 8.55
CA PHE A 283 -19.47 -20.48 9.36
C PHE A 283 -20.46 -19.97 10.41
N CYS A 284 -21.40 -20.84 10.77
CA CYS A 284 -22.25 -20.68 11.94
C CYS A 284 -21.38 -20.33 13.15
N LYS A 285 -21.60 -19.13 13.72
CA LYS A 285 -20.82 -18.65 14.86
C LYS A 285 -21.02 -19.50 16.10
N ILE A 286 -22.17 -20.15 16.23
CA ILE A 286 -22.41 -21.10 17.31
C ILE A 286 -21.47 -22.30 17.08
N CYS A 287 -21.48 -22.93 15.90
CA CYS A 287 -20.49 -23.99 15.59
C CYS A 287 -19.00 -23.58 15.66
N LYS A 288 -18.68 -22.28 15.61
CA LYS A 288 -17.29 -21.77 15.53
C LYS A 288 -16.86 -20.96 16.76
N SER A 289 -17.74 -20.72 17.73
CA SER A 289 -17.32 -20.18 19.01
C SER A 289 -16.60 -21.27 19.76
N ASN A 290 -15.48 -20.93 20.42
CA ASN A 290 -14.83 -21.87 21.34
C ASN A 290 -15.88 -22.40 22.36
N SER A 291 -16.84 -21.54 22.73
CA SER A 291 -17.97 -21.90 23.60
C SER A 291 -18.87 -23.03 23.12
N TYR A 292 -18.93 -23.37 21.82
CA TYR A 292 -19.75 -24.53 21.41
C TYR A 292 -19.06 -25.84 21.65
N TYR A 293 -17.76 -25.94 21.36
CA TYR A 293 -17.03 -27.18 21.65
C TYR A 293 -16.72 -27.29 23.14
N GLU A 294 -16.53 -26.17 23.85
CA GLU A 294 -16.57 -26.14 25.31
C GLU A 294 -17.93 -26.66 25.81
N LYS A 295 -19.07 -26.20 25.28
CA LYS A 295 -20.39 -26.76 25.63
C LYS A 295 -20.54 -28.24 25.31
N VAL A 296 -19.98 -28.72 24.19
CA VAL A 296 -19.99 -30.15 23.87
C VAL A 296 -19.18 -30.93 24.90
N ILE A 297 -18.02 -30.42 25.32
CA ILE A 297 -17.22 -31.02 26.39
C ILE A 297 -18.02 -31.01 27.71
N GLU A 298 -18.60 -29.86 28.07
CA GLU A 298 -19.46 -29.67 29.25
C GLU A 298 -20.61 -30.69 29.29
N GLU A 299 -21.36 -30.82 28.20
CA GLU A 299 -22.45 -31.79 28.08
C GLU A 299 -21.97 -33.25 28.18
N LEU A 300 -20.80 -33.57 27.63
CA LEU A 300 -20.22 -34.91 27.74
C LEU A 300 -19.79 -35.20 29.19
N LEU A 301 -19.12 -34.24 29.84
CA LEU A 301 -18.69 -34.36 31.24
C LEU A 301 -19.88 -34.54 32.19
N ASP A 302 -20.93 -33.76 32.00
CA ASP A 302 -22.14 -33.81 32.82
C ASP A 302 -23.00 -35.05 32.53
N LYS A 303 -23.38 -35.28 31.26
CA LYS A 303 -24.40 -36.29 30.92
C LYS A 303 -23.82 -37.70 30.72
N LYS A 304 -22.66 -37.81 30.08
CA LYS A 304 -22.04 -39.11 29.74
C LYS A 304 -21.16 -39.60 30.88
N TYR A 305 -20.18 -38.80 31.28
CA TYR A 305 -19.20 -39.19 32.29
C TYR A 305 -19.69 -38.96 33.72
N LYS A 306 -20.69 -38.09 33.92
CA LYS A 306 -21.28 -37.76 35.22
C LYS A 306 -20.24 -37.37 36.26
N VAL A 307 -19.36 -36.44 35.88
CA VAL A 307 -18.27 -35.97 36.73
C VAL A 307 -18.44 -34.51 37.09
N GLU A 308 -18.10 -34.16 38.32
CA GLU A 308 -18.05 -32.77 38.76
C GLU A 308 -16.83 -32.06 38.17
N PHE A 309 -17.04 -30.87 37.63
CA PHE A 309 -15.98 -30.06 37.04
C PHE A 309 -16.18 -28.57 37.32
N LYS A 310 -15.07 -27.83 37.33
CA LYS A 310 -15.06 -26.37 37.38
C LYS A 310 -14.82 -25.86 35.96
N HIS A 311 -15.65 -24.93 35.50
CA HIS A 311 -15.66 -24.45 34.11
C HIS A 311 -15.35 -22.96 34.06
N ASN A 312 -14.27 -22.58 33.36
CA ASN A 312 -13.81 -21.19 33.25
C ASN A 312 -13.52 -20.50 34.60
N ASP A 313 -13.16 -21.27 35.62
CA ASP A 313 -12.90 -20.76 36.97
C ASP A 313 -11.38 -20.59 37.24
N PRO A 314 -10.97 -19.55 38.02
CA PRO A 314 -9.59 -19.33 38.42
C PRO A 314 -9.18 -20.24 39.59
N VAL A 315 -9.29 -21.55 39.38
CA VAL A 315 -9.08 -22.59 40.40
C VAL A 315 -7.66 -22.61 40.98
N PHE A 316 -6.67 -22.22 40.18
CA PHE A 316 -5.25 -22.16 40.57
C PHE A 316 -4.84 -20.71 40.81
N GLN A 317 -5.02 -20.21 42.03
CA GLN A 317 -4.74 -18.80 42.36
C GLN A 317 -3.29 -18.38 42.15
N ASP A 318 -2.36 -19.34 42.25
CA ASP A 318 -0.92 -19.19 42.04
C ASP A 318 -0.50 -19.30 40.55
N LEU A 319 -1.40 -19.75 39.66
CA LEU A 319 -1.19 -19.74 38.21
C LEU A 319 -1.37 -18.32 37.65
N LYS A 320 -0.32 -17.49 37.79
CA LYS A 320 -0.39 -16.06 37.47
C LYS A 320 0.29 -15.67 36.15
N ASN A 321 -0.33 -14.70 35.48
CA ASN A 321 0.31 -13.84 34.50
C ASN A 321 0.20 -12.38 34.97
N ARG A 322 -0.54 -11.51 34.26
CA ARG A 322 -0.98 -10.21 34.83
C ARG A 322 -2.17 -10.35 35.79
N LYS A 323 -2.96 -11.40 35.57
CA LYS A 323 -4.05 -11.89 36.39
C LYS A 323 -3.93 -13.41 36.45
N THR A 324 -4.65 -14.06 37.35
CA THR A 324 -4.76 -15.52 37.37
C THR A 324 -5.23 -16.02 36.00
N LEU A 325 -4.55 -17.03 35.46
CA LEU A 325 -4.93 -17.62 34.19
C LEU A 325 -6.10 -18.56 34.42
N ILE A 326 -7.16 -18.35 33.67
CA ILE A 326 -8.33 -19.22 33.63
C ILE A 326 -8.04 -20.39 32.71
N ILE A 327 -8.49 -21.58 33.11
CA ILE A 327 -8.50 -22.80 32.33
C ILE A 327 -9.93 -23.16 31.95
N ASP A 328 -10.11 -23.90 30.85
CA ASP A 328 -11.45 -24.18 30.35
C ASP A 328 -12.18 -25.13 31.30
N PHE A 329 -11.65 -26.33 31.57
CA PHE A 329 -12.24 -27.26 32.54
C PHE A 329 -11.20 -27.83 33.51
N TYR A 330 -11.61 -27.99 34.77
CA TYR A 330 -10.85 -28.71 35.79
C TYR A 330 -11.70 -29.77 36.48
N ILE A 331 -11.20 -31.01 36.50
CA ILE A 331 -11.84 -32.15 37.14
C ILE A 331 -10.97 -32.61 38.30
N GLU A 332 -11.40 -32.26 39.52
CA GLU A 332 -10.62 -32.44 40.74
C GLU A 332 -10.36 -33.94 41.02
N LYS A 333 -11.36 -34.78 40.84
CA LYS A 333 -11.29 -36.25 40.99
C LYS A 333 -10.11 -36.87 40.23
N TYR A 334 -9.83 -36.39 39.02
CA TYR A 334 -8.78 -36.94 38.15
C TYR A 334 -7.53 -36.07 38.08
N LYS A 335 -7.48 -34.98 38.86
CA LYS A 335 -6.50 -33.90 38.72
C LYS A 335 -6.27 -33.55 37.25
N LEU A 336 -7.35 -33.34 36.50
CA LEU A 336 -7.32 -33.21 35.04
C LEU A 336 -7.74 -31.81 34.61
N ILE A 337 -6.90 -31.16 33.80
CA ILE A 337 -7.22 -29.96 33.03
C ILE A 337 -7.59 -30.35 31.61
N ILE A 338 -8.69 -29.82 31.09
CA ILE A 338 -9.06 -29.93 29.67
C ILE A 338 -9.09 -28.53 29.07
N GLU A 339 -8.38 -28.32 27.96
CA GLU A 339 -8.36 -27.07 27.20
C GLU A 339 -8.79 -27.33 25.75
N TYR A 340 -9.64 -26.46 25.20
CA TYR A 340 -10.03 -26.50 23.79
C TYR A 340 -9.28 -25.44 22.98
N ASP A 341 -8.26 -25.87 22.24
CA ASP A 341 -7.41 -25.00 21.45
C ASP A 341 -8.07 -24.63 20.11
N GLY A 342 -8.74 -23.48 20.09
CA GLY A 342 -9.28 -22.89 18.87
C GLY A 342 -8.20 -22.53 17.83
N MET A 343 -8.62 -22.27 16.58
CA MET A 343 -7.71 -21.94 15.45
C MET A 343 -6.72 -20.79 15.73
N HIS A 344 -7.09 -19.87 16.62
CA HIS A 344 -6.28 -18.71 17.00
C HIS A 344 -5.03 -19.07 17.82
N HIS A 345 -4.95 -20.26 18.44
CA HIS A 345 -3.72 -20.79 19.06
C HIS A 345 -2.68 -21.22 18.01
N PHE A 346 -3.10 -21.47 16.77
CA PHE A 346 -2.25 -22.02 15.71
C PHE A 346 -2.01 -21.09 14.52
N LYS A 347 -2.84 -20.05 14.36
CA LYS A 347 -2.77 -19.11 13.24
C LYS A 347 -2.85 -17.66 13.72
N VAL A 348 -1.85 -16.88 13.34
CA VAL A 348 -1.83 -15.43 13.51
C VAL A 348 -2.82 -14.79 12.54
N LYS A 349 -3.66 -13.86 12.99
CA LYS A 349 -4.51 -13.06 12.10
C LYS A 349 -3.67 -12.02 11.35
N PRO A 350 -4.07 -11.58 10.13
CA PRO A 350 -3.33 -10.56 9.39
C PRO A 350 -3.37 -9.20 10.12
N GLY A 351 -2.29 -8.84 10.82
CA GLY A 351 -2.17 -7.56 11.54
C GLY A 351 -1.00 -7.52 12.52
N TYR A 352 -0.41 -6.34 12.76
CA TYR A 352 0.72 -6.19 13.69
C TYR A 352 0.33 -6.51 15.14
N ASN A 353 -0.80 -5.95 15.60
CA ASN A 353 -1.33 -6.22 16.94
C ASN A 353 -1.73 -7.69 17.13
N ASP A 354 -2.05 -8.39 16.04
CA ASP A 354 -2.46 -9.79 16.08
C ASP A 354 -1.28 -10.75 16.28
N LEU A 355 -0.08 -10.40 15.80
CA LEU A 355 1.14 -11.19 16.07
C LEU A 355 1.57 -11.08 17.53
N LYS A 356 1.52 -9.88 18.13
CA LYS A 356 1.86 -9.69 19.54
C LYS A 356 0.89 -10.47 20.45
N LYS A 357 -0.42 -10.34 20.20
CA LYS A 357 -1.45 -11.10 20.92
C LYS A 357 -1.30 -12.61 20.77
N PHE A 358 -0.91 -13.08 19.58
CA PHE A 358 -0.63 -14.49 19.34
C PHE A 358 0.55 -15.00 20.18
N ILE A 359 1.67 -14.26 20.20
CA ILE A 359 2.85 -14.63 21.01
C ILE A 359 2.51 -14.61 22.50
N GLU A 360 1.73 -13.62 22.96
CA GLU A 360 1.24 -13.58 24.34
C GLU A 360 0.31 -14.75 24.67
N GLY A 361 -0.52 -15.20 23.73
CA GLY A 361 -1.31 -16.43 23.84
C GLY A 361 -0.42 -17.66 24.05
N VAL A 362 0.56 -17.87 23.16
CA VAL A 362 1.52 -18.98 23.25
C VAL A 362 2.27 -19.01 24.59
N LYS A 363 2.66 -17.83 25.11
CA LYS A 363 3.33 -17.72 26.42
C LYS A 363 2.42 -18.15 27.57
N ARG A 364 1.14 -17.76 27.52
CA ARG A 364 0.15 -18.18 28.53
C ARG A 364 -0.09 -19.69 28.48
N ASP A 365 -0.23 -20.25 27.28
CA ASP A 365 -0.38 -21.69 27.08
C ASP A 365 0.80 -22.48 27.64
N HIS A 366 2.02 -21.99 27.40
CA HIS A 366 3.22 -22.60 27.94
C HIS A 366 3.26 -22.57 29.48
N LYS A 367 2.87 -21.45 30.11
CA LYS A 367 2.77 -21.34 31.57
C LYS A 367 1.77 -22.35 32.15
N LYS A 368 0.60 -22.52 31.52
CA LYS A 368 -0.39 -23.55 31.94
C LYS A 368 0.21 -24.95 31.91
N ASN A 369 0.91 -25.30 30.82
CA ASN A 369 1.54 -26.61 30.67
C ASN A 369 2.64 -26.86 31.72
N LEU A 370 3.50 -25.86 31.98
CA LEU A 370 4.54 -25.96 33.00
C LEU A 370 3.95 -26.09 34.40
N TYR A 371 2.89 -25.35 34.69
CA TYR A 371 2.19 -25.43 35.97
C TYR A 371 1.57 -26.82 36.19
N ALA A 372 0.89 -27.36 35.18
CA ALA A 372 0.30 -28.70 35.25
C ALA A 372 1.40 -29.75 35.51
N LYS A 373 2.53 -29.64 34.80
CA LYS A 373 3.69 -30.52 35.01
C LYS A 373 4.28 -30.40 36.41
N LYS A 374 4.49 -29.19 36.91
CA LYS A 374 5.08 -28.93 38.23
C LYS A 374 4.22 -29.49 39.37
N ASN A 375 2.90 -29.39 39.24
CA ASN A 375 1.96 -29.79 40.29
C ASN A 375 1.39 -31.20 40.09
N GLU A 376 1.97 -32.00 39.18
CA GLU A 376 1.50 -33.36 38.85
C GLU A 376 0.00 -33.42 38.50
N ILE A 377 -0.46 -32.44 37.70
CA ILE A 377 -1.83 -32.32 37.19
C ILE A 377 -1.86 -32.80 35.74
N ASN A 378 -2.74 -33.74 35.42
CA ASN A 378 -2.96 -34.21 34.06
C ASN A 378 -3.49 -33.07 33.18
N ILE A 379 -3.05 -33.01 31.91
CA ILE A 379 -3.52 -32.00 30.96
C ILE A 379 -3.85 -32.60 29.59
N LEU A 380 -5.09 -32.36 29.15
CA LEU A 380 -5.61 -32.72 27.84
C LEU A 380 -5.89 -31.44 27.04
N ARG A 381 -5.20 -31.25 25.92
CA ARG A 381 -5.50 -30.18 24.97
C ARG A 381 -6.16 -30.75 23.73
N ILE A 382 -7.40 -30.37 23.48
CA ILE A 382 -8.19 -30.77 22.32
C ILE A 382 -8.09 -29.67 21.28
N THR A 383 -7.49 -29.99 20.15
CA THR A 383 -7.28 -29.00 19.09
C THR A 383 -8.52 -28.84 18.21
N TYR A 384 -8.67 -27.68 17.56
CA TYR A 384 -9.80 -27.45 16.65
C TYR A 384 -9.84 -28.37 15.41
N TRP A 385 -8.73 -29.02 15.03
CA TRP A 385 -8.73 -30.04 13.97
C TRP A 385 -9.35 -31.36 14.46
N ASP A 386 -9.25 -31.65 15.76
CA ASP A 386 -9.80 -32.85 16.40
C ASP A 386 -11.25 -32.68 16.90
N ARG A 387 -11.91 -31.57 16.55
CA ARG A 387 -13.28 -31.24 16.99
C ARG A 387 -14.35 -32.31 16.67
N LYS A 388 -14.11 -33.21 15.71
CA LYS A 388 -15.01 -34.34 15.39
C LYS A 388 -14.77 -35.57 16.27
N ASN A 389 -13.65 -35.61 16.97
CA ASN A 389 -13.16 -36.74 17.76
C ASN A 389 -13.15 -36.42 19.27
N ILE A 390 -13.81 -35.34 19.72
CA ILE A 390 -13.81 -34.90 21.12
C ILE A 390 -14.20 -36.04 22.06
N GLU A 391 -15.33 -36.69 21.79
CA GLU A 391 -15.83 -37.80 22.60
C GLU A 391 -14.83 -38.97 22.64
N LYS A 392 -14.30 -39.39 21.48
CA LYS A 392 -13.31 -40.47 21.40
C LYS A 392 -12.02 -40.15 22.17
N LEU A 393 -11.60 -38.88 22.15
CA LEU A 393 -10.46 -38.43 22.92
C LEU A 393 -10.78 -38.51 24.41
N LEU A 394 -11.90 -37.95 24.86
CA LEU A 394 -12.30 -38.02 26.27
C LEU A 394 -12.40 -39.48 26.76
N ASP A 395 -13.05 -40.37 26.00
CA ASP A 395 -13.15 -41.80 26.33
C ASP A 395 -11.77 -42.42 26.52
N LYS A 396 -10.87 -42.20 25.57
CA LYS A 396 -9.49 -42.68 25.65
C LYS A 396 -8.77 -42.15 26.89
N TYR A 397 -8.87 -40.85 27.16
CA TYR A 397 -8.14 -40.21 28.27
C TYR A 397 -8.67 -40.65 29.64
N PHE A 398 -9.99 -40.81 29.81
CA PHE A 398 -10.52 -41.35 31.06
C PHE A 398 -10.06 -42.79 31.28
N LEU A 399 -10.05 -43.64 30.24
CA LEU A 399 -9.52 -45.00 30.32
C LEU A 399 -8.03 -45.02 30.72
N GLU A 400 -7.19 -44.17 30.10
CA GLU A 400 -5.75 -44.11 30.41
C GLU A 400 -5.48 -43.60 31.85
N ILE A 401 -6.28 -42.67 32.36
CA ILE A 401 -6.16 -42.19 33.75
C ILE A 401 -6.57 -43.30 34.73
N GLU A 402 -7.64 -44.03 34.43
CA GLU A 402 -8.12 -45.15 35.24
C GLU A 402 -7.14 -46.33 35.24
N SER A 403 -6.36 -46.51 34.18
CA SER A 403 -5.24 -47.47 34.15
C SER A 403 -3.97 -46.97 34.84
N ASN A 404 -4.03 -45.84 35.55
CA ASN A 404 -2.96 -45.23 36.33
C ASN A 404 -1.72 -44.84 35.49
N GLU A 405 -1.90 -44.61 34.18
CA GLU A 405 -0.86 -44.07 33.32
C GLU A 405 -0.66 -42.57 33.58
N ARG A 406 0.55 -42.17 34.01
CA ARG A 406 0.89 -40.74 34.13
C ARG A 406 1.02 -40.13 32.73
N LEU A 407 0.13 -39.21 32.35
CA LEU A 407 0.12 -38.65 31.00
C LEU A 407 0.33 -37.13 30.97
N PHE A 408 1.37 -36.74 30.22
CA PHE A 408 1.58 -35.37 29.73
C PHE A 408 1.81 -35.39 28.22
N LYS A 409 0.77 -35.61 27.40
CA LYS A 409 0.91 -35.52 25.93
C LYS A 409 0.83 -34.06 25.45
N ILE A 410 1.99 -33.41 25.38
CA ILE A 410 2.14 -32.08 24.81
C ILE A 410 2.32 -32.19 23.28
N HIS A 411 1.23 -32.10 22.52
CA HIS A 411 1.28 -31.76 21.09
C HIS A 411 1.09 -30.25 20.88
N TYR A 412 2.00 -29.45 21.44
CA TYR A 412 2.15 -28.10 20.92
C TYR A 412 3.18 -28.17 19.79
N MET A 413 2.85 -27.68 18.59
CA MET A 413 3.80 -27.57 17.47
C MET A 413 4.39 -26.15 17.42
N PRO A 414 5.32 -25.76 18.33
CA PRO A 414 6.07 -24.52 18.19
C PRO A 414 6.89 -24.53 16.89
N VAL A 415 7.18 -25.70 16.31
CA VAL A 415 7.88 -25.86 15.02
C VAL A 415 7.17 -25.13 13.87
N ILE A 416 5.82 -25.13 13.80
CA ILE A 416 5.08 -24.39 12.76
C ILE A 416 5.19 -22.88 12.99
N VAL A 417 5.12 -22.45 14.25
CA VAL A 417 5.28 -21.05 14.66
C VAL A 417 6.71 -20.57 14.38
N PHE A 418 7.72 -21.37 14.68
CA PHE A 418 9.14 -21.11 14.43
C PHE A 418 9.44 -21.04 12.93
N LYS A 419 8.92 -21.99 12.13
CA LYS A 419 9.04 -21.98 10.66
C LYS A 419 8.39 -20.73 10.06
N ARG A 420 7.22 -20.30 10.55
CA ARG A 420 6.54 -19.08 10.08
C ARG A 420 7.29 -17.80 10.48
N ILE A 421 7.80 -17.70 11.70
CA ILE A 421 8.64 -16.58 12.14
C ILE A 421 9.95 -16.53 11.33
N LYS A 422 10.57 -17.68 11.05
CA LYS A 422 11.77 -17.79 10.20
C LYS A 422 11.47 -17.36 8.75
N MET A 423 10.33 -17.75 8.19
CA MET A 423 9.88 -17.29 6.87
C MET A 423 9.64 -15.77 6.80
N ILE A 424 9.10 -15.17 7.88
CA ILE A 424 8.97 -13.71 7.98
C ILE A 424 10.35 -13.03 8.00
N LYS A 425 11.34 -13.60 8.72
CA LYS A 425 12.74 -13.14 8.70
C LYS A 425 13.38 -13.28 7.31
N ILE A 426 13.14 -14.38 6.60
CA ILE A 426 13.65 -14.62 5.23
C ILE A 426 13.08 -13.60 4.24
N ARG A 427 11.77 -13.32 4.31
CA ARG A 427 11.12 -12.30 3.46
C ARG A 427 11.71 -10.90 3.67
N ARG A 428 12.16 -10.57 4.90
CA ARG A 428 12.85 -9.31 5.21
C ARG A 428 14.21 -9.17 4.51
N LYS A 429 14.91 -10.29 4.22
CA LYS A 429 16.20 -10.33 3.53
C LYS A 429 16.06 -10.22 2.00
N LYS A 430 14.94 -10.67 1.43
CA LYS A 430 14.73 -10.78 -0.03
C LYS A 430 14.02 -9.57 -0.66
N TYR A 431 13.18 -8.85 0.09
CA TYR A 431 12.31 -7.79 -0.44
C TYR A 431 12.53 -6.46 0.30
N GLY A 432 13.76 -5.94 0.27
CA GLY A 432 14.19 -4.74 1.00
C GLY A 432 13.07 -3.70 1.18
N SER A 433 12.81 -3.35 2.45
CA SER A 433 11.76 -2.46 2.98
C SER A 433 10.37 -3.07 3.26
N VAL A 434 10.30 -4.02 4.20
CA VAL A 434 9.14 -4.07 5.12
C VAL A 434 9.33 -2.96 6.15
N LYS A 435 8.46 -1.94 6.11
CA LYS A 435 8.43 -0.77 7.02
C LYS A 435 8.89 -1.12 8.45
N LYS A 436 9.99 -0.47 8.85
CA LYS A 436 10.50 -0.05 10.18
C LYS A 436 9.75 -0.45 11.49
N ILE A 437 9.22 -1.67 11.63
CA ILE A 437 8.42 -2.07 12.83
C ILE A 437 9.07 -3.24 13.60
N PHE A 438 10.38 -3.39 13.50
CA PHE A 438 11.11 -4.40 14.24
C PHE A 438 12.47 -3.84 14.62
N LEU A 439 12.57 -3.28 15.83
CA LEU A 439 13.70 -3.37 16.77
C LEU A 439 13.65 -2.18 17.75
N GLY A 440 13.01 -2.41 18.90
CA GLY A 440 13.49 -1.87 20.17
C GLY A 440 14.23 -3.00 20.88
N ASN A 441 15.55 -2.88 20.94
CA ASN A 441 16.55 -3.70 21.65
C ASN A 441 16.98 -5.09 21.12
N ARG A 442 18.19 -5.05 20.55
CA ARG A 442 19.40 -5.90 20.74
C ARG A 442 19.32 -7.41 20.45
N THR A 443 19.82 -7.78 19.27
CA THR A 443 20.88 -8.80 19.04
C THR A 443 20.93 -10.04 19.95
N LYS A 444 19.88 -10.88 19.97
CA LYS A 444 20.00 -12.34 20.15
C LYS A 444 18.74 -13.06 19.64
N PRO A 445 18.84 -14.23 18.99
CA PRO A 445 17.68 -15.03 18.62
C PRO A 445 17.15 -15.76 19.86
N TYR A 446 15.89 -15.52 20.23
CA TYR A 446 15.21 -16.27 21.29
C TYR A 446 15.10 -17.76 20.90
N PHE A 447 15.77 -18.63 21.63
CA PHE A 447 15.55 -20.07 21.65
C PHE A 447 14.59 -20.44 22.79
N LEU A 448 13.95 -21.61 22.71
CA LEU A 448 13.09 -22.15 23.79
C LEU A 448 13.83 -22.25 25.13
N SER A 449 15.15 -22.46 25.10
CA SER A 449 16.05 -22.46 26.26
C SER A 449 16.24 -21.09 26.93
N ASP A 450 15.79 -19.99 26.31
CA ASP A 450 15.88 -18.65 26.87
C ASP A 450 14.63 -18.26 27.71
N LEU A 451 13.62 -19.14 27.79
CA LEU A 451 12.41 -18.91 28.58
C LEU A 451 12.57 -19.32 30.06
N ASP A 452 13.51 -20.21 30.37
CA ASP A 452 13.77 -20.68 31.75
C ASP A 452 14.65 -19.72 32.57
N LYS A 453 15.24 -18.69 31.96
CA LYS A 453 16.16 -17.76 32.63
C LYS A 453 15.51 -16.51 33.20
N GLY A 454 14.17 -16.40 33.11
CA GLY A 454 13.42 -15.22 33.53
C GLY A 454 13.04 -15.14 35.00
N ASP A 455 13.12 -16.25 35.76
CA ASP A 455 12.58 -16.34 37.13
C ASP A 455 13.64 -16.14 38.24
N GLN A 456 14.82 -15.57 37.94
CA GLN A 456 15.84 -15.27 38.96
C GLN A 456 16.14 -13.78 39.17
N GLN A 457 15.35 -12.86 38.59
CA GLN A 457 15.52 -11.43 38.83
C GLN A 457 14.18 -10.75 39.08
N GLU A 458 13.57 -11.07 40.21
CA GLU A 458 12.64 -10.21 40.96
C GLU A 458 12.63 -10.75 42.39
N LYS A 459 13.70 -10.43 43.13
CA LYS A 459 13.73 -10.42 44.60
C LYS A 459 13.81 -8.97 45.05
#